data_AF-U7D4H5-F1
#
_entry.id   AF-U7D4H5-F1
#
_cell.length_a   1.000
_cell.length_b   1.000
_cell.length_c   1.000
_cell.angle_alpha   90.00
_cell.angle_beta   90.00
_cell.angle_gamma   90.00
#
_symmetry.space_group_name_H-M   'P 1'
#
loop_
_entity.id
_entity.type
_entity.pdbx_description
1 polymer ?
#
loop_
_entity_poly.entity_id
_entity_poly.type
_entity_poly.pdbx_seq_one_letter_code
_entity_poly.pdbx_strand_id
1 'polypeptide(L)'
;MIGLLREGGIIAAVYGVSLLIEQYIPMPASVLSMIILFLLLQIRLLTLRHFPTIVPLALRHLPLFFIPPAVHILDSTEALAGSIGRIILLLSISNILVMGVTGAVVQALMTQEEK
;
A
#
# COMPACT_ATOMS: atom_id res chain seq x y z
N MET A 1 -22.09 -12.63 5.33
CA MET A 1 -20.96 -13.59 5.32
C MET A 1 -20.55 -14.00 3.89
N ILE A 2 -21.47 -14.39 3.01
CA ILE A 2 -21.18 -14.77 1.61
C ILE A 2 -20.43 -13.67 0.80
N GLY A 3 -20.80 -12.39 0.97
CA GLY A 3 -20.15 -11.28 0.25
C GLY A 3 -18.67 -11.12 0.58
N LEU A 4 -18.31 -11.26 1.86
CA LEU A 4 -16.93 -11.18 2.34
C LEU A 4 -16.04 -12.27 1.73
N LEU A 5 -16.55 -13.51 1.64
CA LEU A 5 -15.82 -14.62 1.01
C LEU A 5 -15.59 -14.39 -0.48
N ARG A 6 -16.60 -13.88 -1.20
CA ARG A 6 -16.46 -13.59 -2.63
C ARG A 6 -15.43 -12.48 -2.87
N GLU A 7 -15.50 -11.41 -2.10
CA GLU A 7 -14.58 -10.27 -2.18
C GLU A 7 -13.15 -10.68 -1.84
N GLY A 8 -12.95 -11.41 -0.73
CA GLY A 8 -11.65 -11.96 -0.35
C GLY A 8 -11.11 -12.96 -1.37
N GLY A 9 -11.99 -13.78 -1.97
CA GLY A 9 -11.62 -14.71 -3.03
C GLY A 9 -11.09 -14.03 -4.28
N ILE A 10 -11.66 -12.89 -4.67
CA ILE A 10 -11.16 -12.09 -5.80
C ILE A 10 -9.76 -11.54 -5.48
N ILE A 11 -9.55 -10.97 -4.29
CA ILE A 11 -8.25 -10.44 -3.87
C ILE A 11 -7.20 -11.56 -3.82
N ALA A 12 -7.56 -12.71 -3.25
CA ALA A 12 -6.70 -13.90 -3.18
C ALA A 12 -6.38 -14.46 -4.57
N ALA A 13 -7.32 -14.44 -5.51
CA ALA A 13 -7.08 -14.87 -6.89
C ALA A 13 -6.07 -13.94 -7.60
N VAL A 14 -6.22 -12.63 -7.47
CA VAL A 14 -5.27 -11.65 -8.04
C VAL A 14 -3.87 -11.83 -7.42
N TYR A 15 -3.81 -12.08 -6.11
CA TYR A 15 -2.54 -12.38 -5.45
C TYR A 15 -1.93 -13.71 -5.90
N GLY A 16 -2.75 -14.75 -6.07
CA GLY A 16 -2.32 -16.05 -6.62
C GLY A 16 -1.73 -15.93 -8.02
N VAL A 17 -2.34 -15.14 -8.90
CA VAL A 17 -1.78 -14.84 -10.23
C VAL A 17 -0.45 -14.08 -10.09
N SER A 18 -0.35 -13.16 -9.14
CA SER A 18 0.87 -12.38 -8.91
C SER A 18 2.04 -13.24 -8.40
N LEU A 19 1.78 -14.26 -7.58
CA LEU A 19 2.80 -15.24 -7.16
C LEU A 19 3.37 -16.03 -8.35
N LEU A 20 2.54 -16.36 -9.33
CA LEU A 20 3.00 -17.02 -10.57
C LEU A 20 3.81 -16.09 -11.46
N ILE A 21 3.67 -14.77 -11.32
CA ILE A 21 4.42 -13.77 -12.10
C ILE A 21 5.72 -13.38 -11.39
N GLU A 22 5.73 -13.38 -10.07
CA GLU A 22 6.92 -13.08 -9.23
C GLU A 22 8.11 -13.98 -9.57
N GLN A 23 7.90 -15.22 -10.02
CA GLN A 23 9.01 -16.10 -10.46
C GLN A 23 9.75 -15.60 -11.72
N TYR A 24 9.14 -14.69 -12.49
CA TYR A 24 9.70 -14.15 -13.74
C TYR A 24 10.15 -12.69 -13.61
N ILE A 25 9.66 -11.95 -12.60
CA ILE A 25 9.93 -10.52 -12.40
C ILE A 25 10.44 -10.31 -10.97
N PRO A 26 11.55 -9.57 -10.76
CA PRO A 26 12.10 -9.28 -9.43
C PRO A 26 11.27 -8.21 -8.71
N MET A 27 9.99 -8.49 -8.47
CA MET A 27 9.09 -7.64 -7.69
C MET A 27 8.23 -8.51 -6.77
N PRO A 28 8.00 -8.09 -5.51
CA PRO A 28 7.13 -8.83 -4.60
C PRO A 28 5.73 -9.00 -5.18
N ALA A 29 5.11 -10.17 -5.00
CA ALA A 29 3.73 -10.41 -5.44
C ALA A 29 2.72 -9.38 -4.89
N SER A 30 2.97 -8.79 -3.72
CA SER A 30 2.10 -7.74 -3.16
C SER A 30 2.04 -6.48 -4.04
N VAL A 31 3.18 -6.06 -4.58
CA VAL A 31 3.27 -4.90 -5.49
C VAL A 31 2.64 -5.24 -6.84
N LEU A 32 2.92 -6.43 -7.37
CA LEU A 32 2.31 -6.91 -8.62
C LEU A 32 0.78 -6.99 -8.51
N SER A 33 0.27 -7.47 -7.38
CA SER A 33 -1.17 -7.56 -7.12
C SER A 33 -1.83 -6.18 -7.14
N MET A 34 -1.16 -5.17 -6.57
CA MET A 34 -1.64 -3.79 -6.60
C MET A 34 -1.73 -3.26 -8.04
N ILE A 35 -0.70 -3.50 -8.85
CA ILE A 35 -0.66 -3.07 -10.26
C ILE A 35 -1.74 -3.79 -11.08
N ILE A 36 -1.87 -5.11 -10.94
CA ILE A 36 -2.85 -5.91 -11.67
C ILE A 36 -4.27 -5.50 -11.27
N LEU A 37 -4.53 -5.34 -9.97
CA LEU A 37 -5.83 -4.86 -9.49
C LEU A 37 -6.13 -3.46 -10.05
N PHE A 38 -5.16 -2.56 -10.03
CA PHE A 38 -5.30 -1.22 -10.61
C PHE A 38 -5.62 -1.26 -12.12
N LEU A 39 -4.95 -2.10 -12.90
CA LEU A 39 -5.24 -2.29 -14.33
C LEU A 39 -6.65 -2.86 -14.55
N LEU A 40 -7.06 -3.86 -13.75
CA LEU A 40 -8.41 -4.42 -13.80
C LEU A 40 -9.49 -3.38 -13.47
N LEU A 41 -9.18 -2.45 -12.56
CA LEU A 41 -10.01 -1.30 -12.23
C LEU A 41 -10.09 -0.28 -13.37
N GLN A 42 -8.97 0.00 -14.03
CA GLN A 42 -8.90 0.93 -15.15
C GLN A 42 -9.70 0.43 -16.36
N ILE A 43 -9.62 -0.88 -16.65
CA ILE A 43 -10.37 -1.55 -17.74
C ILE A 43 -11.86 -1.70 -17.37
N ARG A 44 -12.28 -1.27 -16.16
CA ARG A 44 -13.63 -1.41 -15.58
C ARG A 44 -14.12 -2.86 -15.48
N LEU A 45 -13.23 -3.84 -15.60
CA LEU A 45 -13.54 -5.25 -15.41
C LEU A 45 -13.90 -5.51 -13.94
N LEU A 46 -13.22 -4.81 -13.03
CA LEU A 46 -13.56 -4.74 -11.61
C LEU A 46 -13.83 -3.28 -11.23
N THR A 47 -15.01 -2.99 -10.71
CA THR A 47 -15.31 -1.68 -10.10
C THR A 47 -15.17 -1.76 -8.59
N LEU A 48 -14.84 -0.66 -7.91
CA LEU A 48 -14.84 -0.57 -6.43
C LEU A 48 -16.15 -1.06 -5.78
N ARG A 49 -17.27 -0.98 -6.51
CA ARG A 49 -18.58 -1.56 -6.13
C ARG A 49 -18.55 -3.08 -5.90
N HIS A 50 -17.55 -3.80 -6.40
CA HIS A 50 -17.40 -5.23 -6.19
C HIS A 50 -16.88 -5.57 -4.79
N PHE A 51 -16.33 -4.58 -4.06
CA PHE A 51 -15.77 -4.71 -2.72
C PHE A 51 -16.48 -3.85 -1.66
N PRO A 52 -17.81 -3.95 -1.51
CA PRO A 52 -18.57 -3.11 -0.57
C PRO A 52 -18.30 -3.44 0.90
N THR A 53 -17.70 -4.60 1.20
CA THR A 53 -17.62 -5.12 2.58
C THR A 53 -16.19 -5.23 3.07
N ILE A 54 -15.32 -5.94 2.34
CA ILE A 54 -13.96 -6.30 2.81
C ILE A 54 -13.02 -5.10 2.82
N VAL A 55 -13.11 -4.22 1.81
CA VAL A 55 -12.24 -3.06 1.68
C VAL A 55 -12.53 -2.04 2.78
N PRO A 56 -13.79 -1.59 3.01
CA PRO A 56 -14.09 -0.69 4.12
C PRO A 56 -13.78 -1.30 5.49
N LEU A 57 -14.00 -2.61 5.68
CA LEU A 57 -13.65 -3.31 6.92
C LEU A 57 -12.13 -3.27 7.16
N ALA A 58 -11.34 -3.60 6.14
CA ALA A 58 -9.88 -3.59 6.21
C ALA A 58 -9.34 -2.17 6.45
N LEU A 59 -9.90 -1.14 5.81
CA LEU A 59 -9.53 0.25 6.03
C LEU A 59 -9.92 0.73 7.44
N ARG A 60 -11.10 0.36 7.93
CA ARG A 60 -11.55 0.72 9.28
C ARG A 60 -10.67 0.10 10.37
N HIS A 61 -10.22 -1.13 10.15
CA HIS A 61 -9.32 -1.85 11.06
C HIS A 61 -7.87 -1.86 10.58
N LEU A 62 -7.49 -0.90 9.74
CA LEU A 62 -6.15 -0.82 9.16
C LEU A 62 -5.02 -0.84 10.22
N PRO A 63 -5.15 -0.15 11.38
CA PRO A 63 -4.13 -0.22 12.43
C PRO A 63 -3.83 -1.65 12.89
N LEU A 64 -4.82 -2.56 12.88
CA LEU A 64 -4.63 -3.96 13.26
C LEU A 64 -3.65 -4.69 12.34
N PHE A 65 -3.52 -4.29 11.08
CA PHE A 65 -2.53 -4.86 10.16
C PHE A 65 -1.13 -4.26 10.35
N PHE A 66 -1.02 -3.06 10.94
CA PHE A 66 0.26 -2.38 11.19
C PHE A 66 0.84 -2.64 12.58
N ILE A 67 0.00 -2.94 13.57
CA ILE A 67 0.45 -3.23 14.94
C ILE A 67 1.41 -4.43 14.99
N PRO A 68 1.14 -5.61 14.38
CA PRO A 68 2.02 -6.77 14.51
C PRO A 68 3.44 -6.54 13.97
N PRO A 69 3.64 -5.94 12.78
CA PRO A 69 4.97 -5.54 12.34
C PRO A 69 5.61 -4.48 13.25
N ALA A 70 4.84 -3.51 13.74
CA ALA A 70 5.37 -2.45 14.61
C ALA A 70 5.90 -2.99 15.94
N VAL A 71 5.17 -3.89 16.60
CA VAL A 71 5.63 -4.50 17.86
C VAL A 71 6.84 -5.40 17.64
N HIS A 72 6.92 -6.10 16.50
CA HIS A 72 8.08 -6.91 16.15
C HIS A 72 9.37 -6.08 16.01
N ILE A 73 9.26 -4.85 15.48
CA ILE A 73 10.38 -3.90 15.41
C ILE A 73 10.78 -3.43 16.81
N LEU A 74 9.82 -3.23 17.73
CA LEU A 74 10.09 -2.82 19.10
C LEU A 74 10.81 -3.90 19.92
N ASP A 75 10.54 -5.18 19.67
CA ASP A 75 11.25 -6.31 20.29
C ASP A 75 12.74 -6.34 19.89
N SER A 76 13.10 -5.72 18.76
CA SER A 76 14.48 -5.56 18.27
C SER A 76 15.22 -4.43 19.00
N THR A 77 15.26 -4.49 20.33
CA THR A 77 15.71 -3.41 21.22
C THR A 77 17.17 -3.00 21.02
N GLU A 78 18.06 -3.92 20.63
CA GLU A 78 19.49 -3.62 20.39
C GLU A 78 19.72 -2.69 19.18
N ALA A 79 18.89 -2.80 18.13
CA ALA A 79 18.97 -1.93 16.95
C ALA A 79 18.37 -0.53 17.22
N LEU A 80 17.43 -0.43 18.15
CA LEU A 80 16.65 0.77 18.42
C LEU A 80 17.24 1.62 19.57
N ALA A 81 17.76 1.01 20.63
CA ALA A 81 18.07 1.68 21.89
C ALA A 81 19.03 2.89 21.79
N GLY A 82 19.93 2.90 20.79
CA GLY A 82 20.89 4.00 20.57
C GLY A 82 20.47 5.02 19.50
N SER A 83 19.40 4.78 18.76
CA SER A 83 19.12 5.47 17.48
C SER A 83 17.72 6.07 17.37
N ILE A 84 16.80 5.82 18.32
CA ILE A 84 15.41 6.32 18.30
C ILE A 84 15.31 7.81 17.94
N GLY A 85 16.13 8.67 18.56
CA GLY A 85 16.13 10.11 18.27
C GLY A 85 16.53 10.44 16.83
N ARG A 86 17.51 9.72 16.28
CA ARG A 86 17.93 9.87 14.87
C ARG A 86 16.89 9.33 13.91
N ILE A 87 16.23 8.23 14.24
CA ILE A 87 15.16 7.63 13.44
C ILE A 87 13.97 8.61 13.34
N ILE A 88 13.50 9.16 14.45
CA ILE A 88 12.38 10.12 14.46
C ILE A 88 12.72 11.36 13.63
N LEU A 89 13.93 11.91 13.79
CA LEU A 89 14.39 13.05 13.02
C LEU A 89 14.42 12.73 11.51
N LEU A 90 14.98 11.58 11.13
CA LEU A 90 15.10 11.14 9.74
C LEU A 90 13.73 10.89 9.11
N LEU A 91 12.82 10.21 9.81
CA LEU A 91 11.45 9.99 9.35
C LEU A 91 10.69 11.30 9.16
N SER A 92 10.84 12.25 10.09
CA SER A 92 10.16 13.54 10.00
C SER A 92 10.67 14.35 8.81
N ILE A 93 11.99 14.48 8.66
CA ILE A 93 12.61 15.24 7.56
C ILE A 93 12.27 14.59 6.21
N SER A 94 12.43 13.27 6.08
CA SER A 94 12.15 12.57 4.83
C SER A 94 10.68 12.66 4.43
N ASN A 95 9.75 12.55 5.38
CA ASN A 95 8.32 12.67 5.09
C ASN A 95 7.95 14.09 4.61
N ILE A 96 8.46 15.14 5.29
CA ILE A 96 8.25 16.53 4.86
C ILE A 96 8.86 16.75 3.47
N LEU A 97 10.06 16.22 3.22
CA LEU A 97 10.74 16.38 1.94
C LEU A 97 9.97 15.68 0.81
N VAL A 98 9.57 14.42 1.00
CA VAL A 98 8.78 13.67 0.00
C VAL A 98 7.48 14.39 -0.28
N MET A 99 6.72 14.76 0.75
CA MET A 99 5.44 15.45 0.57
C MET A 99 5.61 16.82 -0.10
N GLY A 100 6.65 17.58 0.25
CA GLY A 100 6.97 18.87 -0.34
C GLY A 100 7.37 18.77 -1.81
N VAL A 101 8.24 17.82 -2.15
CA VAL A 101 8.67 17.59 -3.55
C VAL A 101 7.51 17.08 -4.39
N THR A 102 6.75 16.08 -3.91
CA THR A 102 5.57 15.58 -4.63
C THR A 102 4.55 16.70 -4.87
N GLY A 103 4.27 17.52 -3.85
CA GLY A 103 3.37 18.67 -3.98
C GLY A 103 3.87 19.69 -5.01
N ALA A 104 5.15 20.04 -4.97
CA ALA A 104 5.75 20.98 -5.92
C ALA A 104 5.73 20.44 -7.37
N VAL A 105 6.01 19.15 -7.57
CA VAL A 105 5.97 18.52 -8.90
C VAL A 105 4.54 18.52 -9.45
N VAL A 106 3.55 18.14 -8.64
CA VAL A 106 2.15 18.15 -9.06
C VAL A 106 1.69 19.57 -9.40
N GLN A 107 2.03 20.56 -8.56
CA GLN A 107 1.72 21.96 -8.84
C GLN A 107 2.36 22.42 -10.15
N ALA A 108 3.64 22.13 -10.38
CA ALA A 108 4.34 22.50 -11.61
C ALA A 108 3.71 21.88 -12.87
N LEU A 109 3.25 20.62 -12.80
CA LEU A 109 2.54 19.97 -13.89
C LEU A 109 1.17 20.61 -14.15
N MET A 110 0.41 20.92 -13.10
CA MET A 110 -0.90 21.55 -13.25
C MET A 110 -0.80 22.98 -13.81
N THR A 111 0.23 23.76 -13.44
CA THR A 111 0.43 25.11 -13.99
C THR A 111 0.90 25.11 -15.46
N GLN A 112 1.41 23.97 -15.97
CA GLN A 112 1.79 23.81 -17.38
C GLN A 112 0.59 23.51 -18.29
N GLU A 113 -0.45 22.83 -17.80
CA GLU A 113 -1.66 22.53 -18.60
C GLU A 113 -2.58 23.76 -18.80
N GLU A 114 -2.36 24.85 -18.05
CA GLU A 114 -3.13 26.09 -18.16
C GLU A 114 -2.55 27.10 -19.18
N LYS A 115 -1.49 26.73 -19.91
CA LYS A 115 -0.91 27.51 -21.03
C LYS A 115 -0.92 26.72 -22.33
#